data_AF-A0A3C2B8G2-F1
#
_entry.id   AF-A0A3C2B8G2-F1
#
_cell.length_a   1.000
_cell.length_b   1.000
_cell.length_c   1.000
_cell.angle_alpha   90.00
_cell.angle_beta   90.00
_cell.angle_gamma   90.00
#
_symmetry.space_group_name_H-M   'P 1'
#
loop_
_entity.id
_entity.type
_entity.pdbx_description
1 polymer ?
#
loop_
_entity_poly.entity_id
_entity_poly.type
_entity_poly.pdbx_seq_one_letter_code
_entity_poly.pdbx_strand_id
1 'polypeptide(L)' 'EGADVLVEHHEPGHAPTVLARGRTDANGLFAFPTPNDVPSAEIAVVVHADRFNTRHLLLDGTNLAIDVRAALYG' A
#
# COMPACT_ATOMS: atom_id res chain seq x y z
N GLU A 1 -14.53 -3.24 -14.62
CA GLU A 1 -14.66 -2.15 -13.63
C GLU A 1 -13.28 -1.86 -13.06
N GLY A 2 -13.00 -0.62 -12.62
CA GLY A 2 -11.69 -0.23 -12.10
C GLY A 2 -11.51 -0.61 -10.62
N ALA A 3 -10.27 -0.87 -10.20
CA ALA A 3 -9.93 -1.17 -8.81
C ALA A 3 -9.68 0.12 -8.02
N ASP A 4 -10.14 0.17 -6.77
CA ASP A 4 -9.79 1.24 -5.85
C ASP A 4 -8.36 1.02 -5.33
N VAL A 5 -7.56 2.08 -5.38
CA VAL A 5 -6.15 2.08 -4.98
C VAL A 5 -5.93 3.12 -3.89
N LEU A 6 -5.28 2.71 -2.81
CA LEU A 6 -4.83 3.56 -1.71
C LEU A 6 -3.32 3.37 -1.55
N VAL A 7 -2.59 4.48 -1.45
CA VAL A 7 -1.15 4.50 -1.21
C VAL A 7 -0.89 5.22 0.10
N GLU A 8 -0.13 4.58 0.99
CA GLU A 8 0.14 5.05 2.34
C GLU A 8 1.63 4.99 2.64
N HIS A 9 2.10 5.94 3.44
CA HIS A 9 3.40 5.88 4.11
C HIS A 9 3.20 5.30 5.52
N HIS A 10 3.98 4.28 5.84
CA HIS A 10 4.02 3.57 7.12
C HIS A 10 5.37 3.78 7.79
N GLU A 11 5.49 4.88 8.52
CA GLU A 11 6.65 5.12 9.39
C GLU A 11 6.51 4.35 10.71
N PRO A 12 7.51 3.58 11.15
CA PRO A 12 7.48 2.88 12.42
C PRO A 12 7.14 3.80 13.60
N GLY A 13 6.17 3.40 14.42
CA GLY A 13 5.74 4.16 15.60
C GLY A 13 4.78 5.32 15.31
N HIS A 14 4.41 5.55 14.05
CA HIS A 14 3.48 6.60 13.64
C HIS A 14 2.22 6.01 12.98
N ALA A 15 1.15 6.81 12.95
CA ALA A 15 -0.04 6.45 12.21
C ALA A 15 0.23 6.54 10.69
N PRO A 16 -0.36 5.64 9.87
CA PRO A 16 -0.19 5.71 8.43
C PRO A 16 -0.65 7.04 7.85
N THR A 17 0.12 7.58 6.91
CA THR A 17 -0.20 8.83 6.19
C THR A 17 -0.59 8.51 4.76
N VAL A 18 -1.75 9.00 4.32
CA VAL A 18 -2.20 8.80 2.93
C VAL A 18 -1.36 9.64 1.98
N LEU A 19 -0.69 8.98 1.03
CA LEU A 19 0.07 9.64 -0.04
C LEU A 19 -0.78 9.85 -1.29
N ALA A 20 -1.63 8.89 -1.63
CA ALA A 20 -2.52 8.98 -2.79
C ALA A 20 -3.74 8.07 -2.65
N ARG A 21 -4.83 8.42 -3.33
CA ARG A 21 -6.04 7.59 -3.42
C ARG A 21 -6.71 7.80 -4.76
N GLY A 22 -7.20 6.73 -5.38
CA GLY A 22 -7.98 6.83 -6.59
C GLY A 22 -8.47 5.48 -7.09
N ARG A 23 -8.77 5.42 -8.39
CA ARG A 23 -9.25 4.22 -9.07
C ARG A 23 -8.43 3.99 -10.32
N THR A 24 -8.20 2.73 -10.68
CA THR A 24 -7.52 2.40 -11.92
C THR A 24 -8.34 2.83 -13.14
N ASP A 25 -7.65 3.21 -14.22
CA ASP A 25 -8.26 3.51 -15.51
C ASP A 25 -8.78 2.25 -16.23
N ALA A 26 -9.24 2.42 -17.48
CA ALA A 26 -9.74 1.33 -18.31
C ALA A 26 -8.68 0.25 -18.65
N ASN A 27 -7.39 0.57 -18.48
CA ASN A 27 -6.27 -0.33 -18.70
C ASN A 27 -5.79 -1.00 -17.40
N GLY A 28 -6.40 -0.68 -16.25
CA GLY A 28 -5.97 -1.17 -14.95
C GLY A 28 -4.78 -0.41 -14.37
N LEU A 29 -4.47 0.81 -14.87
CA LEU A 29 -3.38 1.62 -14.34
C LEU A 29 -3.87 2.67 -13.34
N PHE A 30 -3.09 2.85 -12.29
CA PHE A 30 -3.16 3.99 -11.38
C PHE A 30 -1.75 4.54 -11.20
N ALA A 31 -1.58 5.85 -11.32
CA ALA A 31 -0.30 6.53 -11.18
C ALA A 31 -0.40 7.59 -10.09
N PHE A 32 0.68 7.76 -9.33
CA PHE A 32 0.80 8.77 -8.30
C PHE A 32 2.24 9.31 -8.28
N PRO A 33 2.47 10.56 -7.82
CA PRO A 33 3.81 11.08 -7.64
C PRO A 33 4.47 10.40 -6.43
N THR A 34 5.56 9.67 -6.65
CA THR A 34 6.32 9.03 -5.57
C THR A 34 7.18 10.06 -4.84
N PRO A 35 7.03 10.21 -3.50
CA PRO A 35 7.94 11.04 -2.70
C PRO A 35 9.38 10.52 -2.81
N ASN A 36 10.36 11.43 -2.89
CA ASN A 36 11.77 11.06 -3.04
C ASN A 36 12.52 10.92 -1.70
N ASP A 37 11.89 11.34 -0.62
CA ASP A 37 12.39 11.34 0.74
C ASP A 37 11.85 10.18 1.59
N VAL A 38 10.97 9.35 1.03
CA VAL A 38 10.36 8.21 1.70
C VAL A 38 10.95 6.89 1.16
N PRO A 39 11.45 5.98 2.02
CA PRO A 39 11.91 4.67 1.60
C PRO A 39 10.77 3.83 0.99
N SER A 40 11.04 3.13 -0.12
CA SER A 40 10.04 2.28 -0.80
C SER A 40 9.44 1.19 0.09
N ALA A 41 10.21 0.69 1.06
CA ALA A 41 9.78 -0.31 2.04
C ALA A 41 8.76 0.24 3.06
N GLU A 42 8.59 1.56 3.13
CA GLU A 42 7.60 2.22 3.98
C GLU A 42 6.37 2.67 3.18
N ILE A 43 6.36 2.48 1.86
CA ILE A 43 5.21 2.85 1.02
C ILE A 43 4.37 1.61 0.76
N ALA A 44 3.19 1.56 1.36
CA ALA A 44 2.19 0.52 1.14
C ALA A 44 1.21 0.90 0.03
N VAL A 45 0.89 -0.06 -0.83
CA VAL A 45 -0.14 0.00 -1.87
C VAL A 45 -1.23 -1.01 -1.53
N VAL A 46 -2.44 -0.50 -1.34
CA VAL A 46 -3.65 -1.29 -1.08
C VAL A 46 -4.53 -1.25 -2.32
N VAL A 47 -4.83 -2.41 -2.88
CA VAL A 47 -5.67 -2.55 -4.07
C VAL A 47 -6.92 -3.35 -3.71
N HIS A 48 -8.07 -2.75 -3.93
CA HIS A 48 -9.38 -3.37 -3.75
C HIS A 48 -10.14 -3.41 -5.08
N ALA A 49 -10.68 -4.57 -5.42
CA ALA A 49 -11.56 -4.73 -6.58
C ALA A 49 -12.70 -5.67 -6.22
N ASP A 50 -13.89 -5.37 -6.70
CA ASP A 50 -15.07 -6.19 -6.45
C ASP A 50 -14.85 -7.63 -6.89
N ARG A 51 -15.20 -8.59 -6.02
CA ARG A 51 -15.05 -10.05 -6.21
C ARG A 51 -13.61 -10.56 -6.22
N PHE A 52 -12.63 -9.72 -5.88
CA PHE A 52 -11.24 -10.12 -5.69
C PHE A 52 -10.82 -9.92 -4.23
N ASN A 53 -9.79 -10.66 -3.79
CA ASN A 53 -9.19 -10.42 -2.50
C ASN A 53 -8.40 -9.10 -2.54
N THR A 54 -8.57 -8.27 -1.51
CA THR A 54 -7.74 -7.09 -1.30
C THR A 54 -6.28 -7.48 -1.21
N ARG A 55 -5.40 -6.72 -1.88
CA ARG A 55 -3.95 -6.92 -1.87
C ARG A 55 -3.28 -5.76 -1.16
N HIS A 56 -2.33 -6.09 -0.30
CA HIS A 56 -1.45 -5.13 0.39
C HIS A 56 -0.02 -5.45 0.00
N LEU A 57 0.68 -4.49 -0.60
CA LEU A 57 2.02 -4.65 -1.13
C LEU A 57 2.86 -3.47 -0.68
N LEU A 58 4.13 -3.67 -0.39
CA LEU A 58 5.10 -2.60 -0.26
C LEU A 58 5.64 -2.24 -1.66
N LEU A 59 6.08 -1.00 -1.84
CA LEU A 59 6.58 -0.51 -3.13
C LEU A 59 7.91 -1.16 -3.53
N ASP A 60 8.61 -1.78 -2.57
CA ASP A 60 9.77 -2.65 -2.82
C ASP A 60 9.40 -4.06 -3.34
N GLY A 61 8.10 -4.34 -3.48
CA GLY A 61 7.57 -5.62 -3.97
C GLY A 61 7.40 -6.69 -2.90
N THR A 62 7.79 -6.42 -1.65
CA THR A 62 7.50 -7.31 -0.53
C THR A 62 6.03 -7.17 -0.10
N ASN A 63 5.50 -8.17 0.61
CA ASN A 63 4.17 -8.01 1.19
C ASN A 63 4.28 -7.17 2.46
N LEU A 64 3.28 -6.32 2.69
CA LEU A 64 3.04 -5.75 4.01
C LEU A 64 2.58 -6.89 4.94
N ALA A 65 3.53 -7.66 5.42
CA ALA A 65 3.31 -8.74 6.37
C ALA A 65 3.78 -8.26 7.73
N ILE A 66 2.83 -8.13 8.67
CA ILE A 66 3.18 -7.98 10.08
C ILE A 66 3.87 -9.27 10.48
N ASP A 67 5.07 -9.20 11.06
CA ASP A 67 5.60 -10.34 11.82
C ASP A 67 4.74 -10.47 13.08
N VAL A 68 3.66 -11.25 12.94
CA VAL A 68 2.68 -11.48 14.00
C VAL A 68 3.36 -12.07 15.23
N ARG A 69 4.44 -12.85 15.04
CA ARG A 69 5.13 -13.48 16.16
C ARG A 69 5.92 -12.44 16.95
N ALA A 70 6.70 -11.61 16.27
CA ALA A 70 7.40 -10.51 16.92
C ALA A 70 6.41 -9.52 17.58
N ALA A 71 5.32 -9.19 16.88
CA ALA A 71 4.30 -8.27 17.40
C ALA A 71 3.57 -8.78 18.64
N LEU A 72 3.33 -10.10 18.75
CA LEU A 72 2.59 -10.69 19.87
C LEU A 72 3.49 -11.18 21.02
N TYR A 73 4.74 -11.56 20.73
CA TYR A 73 5.57 -12.29 21.68
C TYR A 73 6.96 -11.67 21.95
N GLY A 74 7.37 -10.63 21.20
CA GLY A 74 8.69 -10.02 21.32
C GLY A 74 9.76 -10.83 20.60
#